data_AF-A0A511YLZ5-F1
#
_entry.id   AF-A0A511YLZ5-F1
#
_cell.length_a   1.000
_cell.length_b   1.000
_cell.length_c   1.000
_cell.angle_alpha   90.00
_cell.angle_beta   90.00
_cell.angle_gamma   90.00
#
_symmetry.space_group_name_H-M   'P 1'
#
loop_
_entity.id
_entity.type
_entity.pdbx_description
1 polymer ?
#
loop_
_entity_poly.entity_id
_entity_poly.type
_entity_poly.pdbx_seq_one_letter_code
_entity_poly.pdbx_strand_id
1 'polypeptide(L)'
;MKKIILTFLVFILGFGTYHSQELKNNIEFGLLGNLGFLHIGYTRSVFSFSQLSVNTGLKAGYVPSSGDEESKHPENSVPNFAHINLPVEVLWKFHRSTNIGIGASYSKIFVGSSEYGNHPKTNYNRILGEISYGHILSRSDYEESTTWIRIYFTPIMYDDHADDVSNIPVRLVFVYNF
;
A
#
# COMPACT_ATOMS: atom_id res chain seq x y z
N MET A 1 36.31 5.21 -17.36
CA MET A 1 34.93 5.10 -16.84
C MET A 1 34.82 5.12 -15.29
N LYS A 2 35.74 5.76 -14.55
CA LYS A 2 35.65 5.90 -13.07
C LYS A 2 35.24 7.29 -12.57
N LYS A 3 35.33 8.32 -13.42
CA LYS A 3 35.05 9.72 -13.03
C LYS A 3 33.56 10.09 -13.08
N ILE A 4 32.77 9.43 -13.94
CA ILE A 4 31.34 9.70 -14.13
C ILE A 4 30.52 9.29 -12.89
N ILE A 5 30.91 8.19 -12.22
CA ILE A 5 30.22 7.69 -11.03
C ILE A 5 30.37 8.66 -9.85
N LEU A 6 31.53 9.31 -9.71
CA LEU A 6 31.77 10.26 -8.63
C LEU A 6 30.98 11.57 -8.82
N THR A 7 30.80 12.04 -10.05
CA THR A 7 30.01 13.24 -10.34
C THR A 7 28.52 13.01 -10.12
N PHE A 8 28.02 11.80 -10.39
CA PHE A 8 26.63 11.43 -10.08
C PHE A 8 26.40 11.34 -8.56
N LEU A 9 27.38 10.85 -7.80
CA LEU A 9 27.30 10.78 -6.33
C LEU A 9 27.32 12.16 -5.67
N VAL A 10 28.07 13.12 -6.22
CA VAL A 10 28.16 14.49 -5.71
C VAL A 10 26.90 15.31 -6.03
N PHE A 11 26.22 15.05 -7.15
CA PHE A 11 24.94 15.70 -7.46
C PHE A 11 23.78 15.25 -6.55
N ILE A 12 23.85 14.04 -6.00
CA ILE A 12 22.84 13.52 -5.04
C ILE A 12 23.01 14.15 -3.64
N LEU A 13 24.21 14.65 -3.31
CA LEU A 13 24.51 15.25 -2.00
C LEU A 13 24.20 16.76 -1.92
N GLY A 14 23.72 17.36 -3.01
CA GLY A 14 23.43 18.80 -3.11
C GLY A 14 21.98 19.21 -2.82
N PHE A 15 21.10 18.28 -2.44
CA PHE A 15 19.75 18.64 -2.03
C PHE A 15 19.78 19.11 -0.58
N GLY A 16 19.55 20.41 -0.39
CA GLY A 16 19.45 21.05 0.91
C GLY A 16 18.68 20.15 1.89
N THR A 17 19.29 19.91 3.04
CA THR A 17 18.70 19.16 4.14
C THR A 17 17.51 19.93 4.67
N TYR A 18 16.36 19.78 4.01
CA TYR A 18 15.09 20.20 4.57
C TYR A 18 14.75 19.24 5.70
N HIS A 19 14.30 19.79 6.83
CA HIS A 19 13.80 19.03 7.97
C HIS A 19 12.81 17.98 7.46
N SER A 20 13.25 16.72 7.44
CA SER A 20 12.41 15.60 7.06
C SER A 20 11.31 15.49 8.11
N GLN A 21 10.08 15.86 7.76
CA GLN A 21 8.91 15.51 8.56
C GLN A 21 8.80 13.98 8.56
N GLU A 22 9.29 13.34 9.61
CA GLU A 22 9.22 11.90 9.77
C GLU A 22 7.76 11.46 9.71
N LEU A 23 7.46 10.47 8.88
CA LEU A 23 6.16 9.80 8.89
C LEU A 23 6.10 8.92 10.15
N LYS A 24 5.92 9.53 11.32
CA LYS A 24 5.97 8.82 12.61
C LYS A 24 4.84 7.82 12.73
N ASN A 25 3.59 8.31 12.72
CA ASN A 25 2.40 7.49 12.76
C ASN A 25 1.45 7.92 11.65
N ASN A 26 0.82 6.95 11.02
CA ASN A 26 -0.09 7.18 9.91
C ASN A 26 -1.36 6.38 10.13
N ILE A 27 -2.50 7.03 9.96
CA ILE A 27 -3.76 6.34 9.70
C ILE A 27 -4.03 6.43 8.21
N GLU A 28 -4.31 5.28 7.60
CA GLU A 28 -4.56 5.14 6.17
C GLU A 28 -6.00 4.68 5.95
N PHE A 29 -6.72 5.39 5.10
CA PHE A 29 -8.00 4.95 4.55
C PHE A 29 -7.82 4.77 3.07
N GLY A 30 -8.10 3.59 2.53
CA GLY A 30 -7.94 3.42 1.10
C GLY A 30 -8.98 2.53 0.43
N LEU A 31 -9.08 2.81 -0.86
CA LEU A 31 -10.02 2.30 -1.82
C LEU A 31 -9.20 1.63 -2.93
N LEU A 32 -9.31 0.32 -3.07
CA LEU A 32 -8.73 -0.41 -4.21
C LEU A 32 -9.76 -0.37 -5.35
N GLY A 33 -9.39 0.29 -6.45
CA GLY A 33 -10.20 0.39 -7.64
C GLY A 33 -10.40 -0.97 -8.30
N ASN A 34 -11.59 -1.18 -8.87
CA ASN A 34 -12.16 -2.40 -9.47
C ASN A 34 -12.77 -3.45 -8.54
N LEU A 35 -12.58 -3.40 -7.21
CA LEU A 35 -13.12 -4.43 -6.30
C LEU A 35 -13.86 -3.88 -5.08
N GLY A 36 -13.95 -2.56 -4.92
CA GLY A 36 -14.58 -1.97 -3.74
C GLY A 36 -13.88 -2.34 -2.43
N PHE A 37 -12.60 -2.73 -2.47
CA PHE A 37 -11.84 -3.03 -1.27
C PHE A 37 -11.63 -1.74 -0.47
N LEU A 38 -12.21 -1.74 0.72
CA LEU A 38 -12.10 -0.70 1.71
C LEU A 38 -11.12 -1.18 2.77
N HIS A 39 -10.09 -0.40 3.06
CA HIS A 39 -9.22 -0.69 4.19
C HIS A 39 -9.01 0.51 5.09
N ILE A 40 -8.79 0.18 6.35
CA ILE A 40 -8.18 1.04 7.34
C ILE A 40 -6.83 0.45 7.73
N GLY A 41 -5.83 1.31 7.86
CA GLY A 41 -4.48 0.90 8.22
C GLY A 41 -3.87 1.82 9.24
N TYR A 42 -3.00 1.26 10.05
CA TYR A 42 -2.06 2.02 10.84
C TYR A 42 -0.64 1.63 10.39
N THR A 43 0.12 2.60 9.90
CA THR A 43 1.54 2.41 9.56
C THR A 43 2.40 3.39 10.34
N ARG A 44 3.64 3.01 10.60
CA ARG A 44 4.63 3.85 11.27
C ARG A 44 5.97 3.76 10.57
N SER A 45 6.74 4.83 10.60
CA SER A 45 8.16 4.74 10.28
C SER A 45 8.88 4.02 11.42
N VAL A 46 9.57 2.94 11.08
CA VAL A 46 10.47 2.22 12.01
C VAL A 46 11.92 2.66 11.83
N PHE A 47 12.23 3.29 10.71
CA PHE A 47 13.54 3.85 10.42
C PHE A 47 13.38 5.05 9.50
N SER A 48 13.98 6.18 9.86
CA SER A 48 14.00 7.38 9.03
C SER A 48 15.45 7.86 8.91
N PHE A 49 15.91 8.12 7.70
CA PHE A 49 17.19 8.74 7.46
C PHE A 49 17.09 9.71 6.28
N SER A 50 17.28 11.01 6.57
CA SER A 50 17.17 12.07 5.58
C SER A 50 15.83 12.00 4.82
N GLN A 51 15.86 11.83 3.50
CA GLN A 51 14.68 11.72 2.65
C GLN A 51 14.09 10.31 2.57
N LEU A 52 14.71 9.31 3.20
CA LEU A 52 14.28 7.93 3.17
C LEU A 52 13.58 7.53 4.47
N SER A 53 12.50 6.78 4.38
CA SER A 53 11.90 6.12 5.54
C SER A 53 11.46 4.70 5.23
N VAL A 54 11.56 3.81 6.21
CA VAL A 54 11.01 2.46 6.15
C VAL A 54 9.75 2.45 7.00
N ASN A 55 8.62 2.22 6.34
CA ASN A 55 7.32 2.21 6.95
C ASN A 55 6.79 0.78 7.00
N THR A 56 6.19 0.42 8.14
CA THR A 56 5.48 -0.84 8.30
C THR A 56 4.30 -0.68 9.24
N GLY A 57 3.39 -1.65 9.25
CA GLY A 57 2.21 -1.60 10.10
C GLY A 57 1.22 -2.69 9.78
N LEU A 58 -0.04 -2.44 10.15
CA LEU A 58 -1.16 -3.36 9.96
C LEU A 58 -2.25 -2.65 9.16
N LYS A 59 -2.77 -3.33 8.15
CA LYS A 59 -3.96 -2.89 7.42
C LYS A 59 -5.01 -3.98 7.49
N ALA A 60 -6.23 -3.59 7.81
CA ALA A 60 -7.38 -4.47 7.76
C ALA A 60 -8.33 -3.93 6.70
N GLY A 61 -8.75 -4.80 5.78
CA GLY A 61 -9.67 -4.40 4.74
C GLY A 61 -10.69 -5.46 4.45
N TYR A 62 -11.74 -5.03 3.78
CA TYR A 62 -12.91 -5.82 3.48
C TYR A 62 -13.31 -5.60 2.03
N VAL A 63 -13.64 -6.69 1.35
CA VAL A 63 -14.21 -6.66 0.00
C VAL A 63 -15.69 -7.04 0.09
N PRO A 64 -16.61 -6.12 -0.27
CA PRO A 64 -18.04 -6.32 -0.11
C PRO A 64 -18.68 -7.31 -1.11
N SER A 65 -17.99 -7.64 -2.21
CA SER A 65 -18.38 -8.68 -3.17
C SER A 65 -17.30 -8.80 -4.27
N SER A 66 -16.82 -10.01 -4.56
CA SER A 66 -16.13 -10.27 -5.85
C SER A 66 -17.09 -11.03 -6.78
N GLY A 67 -18.20 -10.40 -7.12
CA GLY A 67 -19.11 -10.89 -8.14
C GLY A 67 -18.67 -10.38 -9.51
N ASP A 68 -18.31 -11.29 -10.42
CA ASP A 68 -18.29 -10.99 -11.84
C ASP A 68 -19.76 -10.86 -12.27
N GLU A 69 -20.32 -9.65 -12.27
CA GLU A 69 -21.73 -9.37 -12.61
C GLU A 69 -22.12 -9.89 -14.01
N GLU A 70 -21.12 -10.21 -14.86
CA GLU A 70 -21.29 -10.78 -16.19
C GLU A 70 -21.15 -12.32 -16.26
N SER A 71 -20.73 -12.99 -15.18
CA SER A 71 -20.52 -14.44 -15.20
C SER A 71 -21.83 -15.22 -15.00
N LYS A 72 -22.06 -16.24 -15.81
CA LYS A 72 -23.21 -17.17 -15.69
C LYS A 72 -23.10 -18.12 -14.47
N HIS A 73 -22.15 -17.89 -13.58
CA HIS A 73 -21.79 -18.76 -12.46
C HIS A 73 -21.73 -17.96 -11.13
N PRO A 74 -22.89 -17.51 -10.60
CA PRO A 74 -22.97 -16.80 -9.32
C PRO A 74 -22.40 -17.59 -8.12
N GLU A 75 -22.26 -18.90 -8.25
CA GLU A 75 -21.53 -19.80 -7.34
C GLU A 75 -20.02 -19.50 -7.23
N ASN A 76 -19.46 -18.72 -8.16
CA ASN A 76 -18.08 -18.22 -8.17
C ASN A 76 -18.00 -16.73 -7.79
N SER A 77 -18.95 -16.23 -6.99
CA SER A 77 -18.80 -14.94 -6.30
C SER A 77 -18.33 -15.13 -4.86
N VAL A 78 -17.21 -14.50 -4.46
CA VAL A 78 -16.78 -14.51 -3.04
C VAL A 78 -17.62 -13.46 -2.31
N PRO A 79 -18.52 -13.89 -1.39
CA PRO A 79 -19.52 -12.98 -0.86
C PRO A 79 -18.89 -11.90 0.01
N ASN A 80 -17.82 -12.23 0.76
CA ASN A 80 -17.09 -11.32 1.64
C ASN A 80 -15.74 -11.92 2.03
N PHE A 81 -14.67 -11.14 1.93
CA PHE A 81 -13.36 -11.55 2.45
C PHE A 81 -12.65 -10.42 3.17
N ALA A 82 -11.96 -10.79 4.24
CA ALA A 82 -11.17 -9.89 5.05
C ALA A 82 -9.69 -10.06 4.72
N HIS A 83 -8.98 -8.95 4.52
CA HIS A 83 -7.53 -8.95 4.38
C HIS A 83 -6.91 -8.40 5.64
N ILE A 84 -5.93 -9.12 6.16
CA ILE A 84 -4.94 -8.56 7.06
C ILE A 84 -3.66 -8.42 6.27
N ASN A 85 -3.14 -7.19 6.17
CA ASN A 85 -1.94 -6.90 5.41
C ASN A 85 -0.86 -6.30 6.29
N LEU A 86 0.37 -6.82 6.15
CA LEU A 86 1.59 -6.37 6.79
C LEU A 86 2.54 -5.81 5.73
N PRO A 87 2.44 -4.51 5.40
CA PRO A 87 3.35 -3.86 4.46
C PRO A 87 4.71 -3.58 5.07
N VAL A 88 5.73 -3.64 4.23
CA VAL A 88 7.04 -3.02 4.45
C VAL A 88 7.35 -2.20 3.20
N GLU A 89 7.46 -0.89 3.38
CA GLU A 89 7.63 0.06 2.28
C GLU A 89 8.79 1.00 2.56
N VAL A 90 9.69 1.16 1.60
CA VAL A 90 10.70 2.21 1.58
C VAL A 90 10.12 3.40 0.84
N LEU A 91 10.01 4.54 1.53
CA LEU A 91 9.61 5.81 0.94
C LEU A 91 10.81 6.70 0.71
N TRP A 92 10.84 7.33 -0.46
CA TRP A 92 11.77 8.40 -0.79
C TRP A 92 11.01 9.70 -1.03
N LYS A 93 11.34 10.71 -0.23
CA LYS A 93 10.86 12.09 -0.36
C LYS A 93 11.73 12.83 -1.36
N PHE A 94 11.35 12.79 -2.62
CA PHE A 94 12.11 13.45 -3.68
C PHE A 94 11.78 14.95 -3.82
N HIS A 95 10.61 15.40 -3.32
CA HIS A 95 10.24 16.83 -3.26
C HIS A 95 9.49 17.15 -1.96
N ARG A 96 9.38 18.44 -1.63
CA ARG A 96 8.75 18.93 -0.39
C ARG A 96 7.34 18.38 -0.12
N SER A 97 6.60 18.11 -1.18
CA SER A 97 5.20 17.67 -1.11
C SER A 97 4.97 16.32 -1.75
N THR A 98 6.00 15.61 -2.22
CA THR A 98 5.82 14.35 -2.94
C THR A 98 6.77 13.26 -2.45
N ASN A 99 6.27 12.03 -2.47
CA ASN A 99 7.06 10.85 -2.22
C ASN A 99 6.83 9.78 -3.30
N ILE A 100 7.82 8.91 -3.45
CA ILE A 100 7.66 7.64 -4.12
C ILE A 100 7.98 6.52 -3.15
N GLY A 101 7.28 5.40 -3.27
CA GLY A 101 7.48 4.24 -2.41
C GLY A 101 7.66 2.97 -3.22
N ILE A 102 8.49 2.07 -2.69
CA ILE A 102 8.58 0.70 -3.14
C ILE A 102 8.62 -0.24 -1.94
N GLY A 103 7.91 -1.35 -2.03
CA GLY A 103 7.80 -2.29 -0.94
C GLY A 103 7.12 -3.58 -1.34
N ALA A 104 6.84 -4.38 -0.32
CA ALA A 104 6.03 -5.57 -0.43
C ALA A 104 5.11 -5.66 0.78
N SER A 105 4.03 -6.42 0.64
CA SER A 105 3.07 -6.58 1.71
C SER A 105 2.56 -8.02 1.73
N TYR A 106 2.57 -8.61 2.92
CA TYR A 106 2.04 -9.94 3.12
C TYR A 106 0.58 -9.83 3.55
N SER A 107 -0.30 -10.39 2.73
CA SER A 107 -1.74 -10.40 2.97
C SER A 107 -2.22 -11.79 3.33
N LYS A 108 -2.94 -11.89 4.44
CA LYS A 108 -3.74 -13.06 4.79
C LYS A 108 -5.20 -12.76 4.52
N ILE A 109 -5.82 -13.61 3.72
CA ILE A 109 -7.20 -13.46 3.24
C ILE A 109 -8.06 -14.51 3.94
N PHE A 110 -9.16 -14.07 4.53
CA PHE A 110 -10.12 -14.92 5.23
C PHE A 110 -11.44 -14.91 4.47
N VAL A 111 -11.91 -16.08 4.07
CA VAL A 111 -13.20 -16.25 3.38
C VAL A 111 -14.24 -16.66 4.41
N GLY A 112 -15.33 -15.90 4.54
CA GLY A 112 -16.45 -16.25 5.42
C GLY A 112 -17.19 -17.46 4.85
N SER A 113 -17.01 -18.64 5.44
CA SER A 113 -17.68 -19.95 5.19
C SER A 113 -18.94 -19.91 4.31
N SER A 114 -19.14 -20.74 3.28
CA SER A 114 -18.95 -22.19 3.12
C SER A 114 -18.63 -22.52 1.65
N GLU A 115 -17.81 -23.56 1.40
CA GLU A 115 -17.60 -24.24 0.11
C GLU A 115 -17.89 -23.36 -1.13
N TYR A 116 -16.97 -22.43 -1.35
CA TYR A 116 -16.94 -21.57 -2.52
C TYR A 116 -16.15 -22.24 -3.62
N GLY A 117 -16.80 -22.52 -4.76
CA GLY A 117 -16.17 -23.21 -5.89
C GLY A 117 -15.45 -24.51 -5.47
N ASN A 118 -14.59 -25.05 -6.32
CA ASN A 118 -13.79 -26.23 -5.99
C ASN A 118 -12.63 -25.93 -5.01
N HIS A 119 -12.73 -24.90 -4.16
CA HIS A 119 -11.62 -24.43 -3.34
C HIS A 119 -11.70 -24.96 -1.90
N PRO A 120 -10.75 -25.81 -1.48
CA PRO A 120 -10.86 -26.59 -0.24
C PRO A 120 -10.44 -25.83 1.04
N LYS A 121 -10.15 -24.52 0.97
CA LYS A 121 -9.49 -23.77 2.07
C LYS A 121 -10.24 -22.49 2.42
N THR A 122 -10.28 -22.20 3.72
CA THR A 122 -10.94 -21.02 4.30
C THR A 122 -10.02 -19.79 4.35
N ASN A 123 -8.72 -19.98 4.13
CA ASN A 123 -7.71 -18.93 4.23
C ASN A 123 -6.68 -19.05 3.12
N TYR A 124 -6.21 -17.89 2.67
CA TYR A 124 -5.21 -17.74 1.61
C TYR A 124 -4.12 -16.76 2.03
N ASN A 125 -2.94 -16.92 1.46
CA ASN A 125 -1.76 -16.11 1.65
C ASN A 125 -1.33 -15.51 0.31
N ARG A 126 -1.11 -14.20 0.32
CA ARG A 126 -0.68 -13.45 -0.85
C ARG A 126 0.50 -12.55 -0.51
N ILE A 127 1.41 -12.38 -1.45
CA ILE A 127 2.43 -11.34 -1.41
C ILE A 127 2.11 -10.34 -2.51
N LEU A 128 1.92 -9.09 -2.11
CA LEU A 128 1.72 -7.96 -3.01
C LEU A 128 3.00 -7.15 -3.10
N GLY A 129 3.31 -6.62 -4.28
CA GLY A 129 4.20 -5.47 -4.41
C GLY A 129 3.50 -4.21 -3.92
N GLU A 130 4.25 -3.22 -3.49
CA GLU A 130 3.73 -1.91 -3.09
C GLU A 130 4.55 -0.86 -3.83
N ILE A 131 4.06 -0.37 -4.97
CA ILE A 131 4.69 0.74 -5.69
C ILE A 131 3.78 1.93 -5.55
N SER A 132 4.27 3.04 -4.99
CA SER A 132 3.42 4.17 -4.64
C SER A 132 3.98 5.52 -5.08
N TYR A 133 3.04 6.43 -5.32
CA TYR A 133 3.29 7.86 -5.46
C TYR A 133 2.35 8.60 -4.52
N GLY A 134 2.87 9.55 -3.75
CA GLY A 134 2.09 10.34 -2.81
C GLY A 134 2.31 11.82 -2.96
N HIS A 135 1.27 12.58 -2.62
CA HIS A 135 1.28 14.03 -2.56
C HIS A 135 0.67 14.54 -1.24
N ILE A 136 1.31 15.51 -0.61
CA ILE A 136 0.79 16.20 0.58
C ILE A 136 -0.30 17.18 0.15
N LEU A 137 -1.53 16.96 0.62
CA LEU A 137 -2.68 17.84 0.37
C LEU A 137 -2.74 19.01 1.36
N SER A 138 -2.41 18.75 2.62
CA SER A 138 -2.46 19.76 3.69
C SER A 138 -1.40 19.49 4.74
N ARG A 139 -0.94 20.58 5.38
CA ARG A 139 0.07 20.56 6.43
C ARG A 139 -0.34 21.55 7.53
N SER A 140 -0.35 21.07 8.76
CA SER A 140 -0.45 21.91 9.96
C SER A 140 0.95 22.19 10.47
N ASP A 141 1.33 23.47 10.54
CA ASP A 141 2.61 23.86 11.14
C ASP A 141 2.58 23.84 12.67
N TYR A 142 1.40 23.78 13.29
CA TYR A 142 1.23 23.79 14.74
C TYR A 142 1.25 22.38 15.37
N GLU A 143 0.75 21.38 14.66
CA GLU A 143 0.58 20.01 15.19
C GLU A 143 1.53 19.00 14.53
N GLU A 144 2.44 19.45 13.67
CA GLU A 144 3.28 18.62 12.79
C GLU A 144 2.49 17.61 11.93
N SER A 145 1.15 17.75 11.85
CA SER A 145 0.29 16.82 11.14
C SER A 145 0.22 17.11 9.65
N THR A 146 0.11 16.05 8.86
CA THR A 146 0.02 16.16 7.39
C THR A 146 -1.03 15.21 6.83
N THR A 147 -1.79 15.69 5.85
CA THR A 147 -2.75 14.88 5.09
C THR A 147 -2.21 14.64 3.69
N TRP A 148 -2.19 13.39 3.27
CA TRP A 148 -1.65 12.95 1.98
C TRP A 148 -2.71 12.24 1.17
N ILE A 149 -2.57 12.32 -0.14
CA ILE A 149 -3.18 11.40 -1.09
C ILE A 149 -2.09 10.54 -1.69
N ARG A 150 -2.30 9.22 -1.75
CA ARG A 150 -1.34 8.26 -2.31
C ARG A 150 -2.04 7.33 -3.28
N ILE A 151 -1.40 7.09 -4.41
CA ILE A 151 -1.81 6.08 -5.37
C ILE A 151 -0.80 4.95 -5.30
N TYR A 152 -1.28 3.73 -5.20
CA TYR A 152 -0.48 2.52 -5.27
C TYR A 152 -0.84 1.71 -6.49
N PHE A 153 0.18 1.09 -7.08
CA PHE A 153 0.09 -0.07 -7.94
C PHE A 153 0.60 -1.26 -7.13
N THR A 154 -0.27 -2.24 -6.86
CA THR A 154 0.05 -3.36 -5.97
C THR A 154 0.00 -4.71 -6.70
N PRO A 155 1.02 -5.05 -7.51
CA PRO A 155 1.00 -6.28 -8.30
C PRO A 155 1.02 -7.52 -7.39
N ILE A 156 0.34 -8.58 -7.81
CA ILE A 156 0.41 -9.87 -7.12
C ILE A 156 1.76 -10.52 -7.46
N MET A 157 2.63 -10.68 -6.46
CA MET A 157 3.95 -11.31 -6.63
C MET A 157 3.92 -12.81 -6.31
N TYR A 158 3.04 -13.22 -5.41
CA TYR A 158 2.75 -14.61 -5.09
C TYR A 158 1.33 -14.72 -4.60
N ASP A 159 0.65 -15.79 -4.99
CA ASP A 159 -0.71 -16.09 -4.56
C ASP A 159 -0.89 -17.59 -4.38
N ASP A 160 -1.51 -18.01 -3.28
CA ASP A 160 -1.77 -19.42 -3.01
C ASP A 160 -3.20 -19.84 -3.40
N HIS A 161 -3.67 -19.30 -4.53
CA HIS A 161 -4.98 -19.54 -5.16
C HIS A 161 -6.14 -18.74 -4.52
N ALA A 162 -5.88 -17.51 -4.08
CA ALA A 162 -6.96 -16.57 -3.82
C ALA A 162 -7.48 -16.02 -5.16
N ASP A 163 -8.51 -16.64 -5.75
CA ASP A 163 -9.09 -16.16 -7.03
C ASP A 163 -10.00 -14.91 -6.83
N ASP A 164 -9.62 -14.01 -5.92
CA ASP A 164 -10.38 -12.85 -5.47
C ASP A 164 -10.03 -11.54 -6.23
N VAL A 165 -8.93 -11.52 -6.99
CA VAL A 165 -8.44 -10.33 -7.72
C VAL A 165 -7.88 -10.73 -9.10
N SER A 166 -8.67 -10.56 -10.15
CA SER A 166 -8.27 -10.87 -11.55
C SER A 166 -7.54 -9.73 -12.28
N ASN A 167 -7.44 -8.54 -11.67
CA ASN A 167 -6.97 -7.32 -12.34
C ASN A 167 -5.81 -6.61 -11.61
N ILE A 168 -5.11 -5.76 -12.36
CA ILE A 168 -4.06 -4.86 -11.86
C ILE A 168 -4.60 -4.03 -10.67
N PRO A 169 -4.15 -4.26 -9.42
CA PRO A 169 -4.80 -3.63 -8.29
C PRO A 169 -4.20 -2.23 -8.09
N VAL A 170 -4.97 -1.21 -8.46
CA VAL A 170 -4.64 0.19 -8.21
C VAL A 170 -5.40 0.68 -6.98
N ARG A 171 -4.70 1.25 -6.01
CA ARG A 171 -5.27 1.69 -4.73
C ARG A 171 -5.10 3.18 -4.53
N LEU A 172 -6.19 3.88 -4.26
CA LEU A 172 -6.16 5.25 -3.77
C LEU A 172 -6.20 5.22 -2.23
N VAL A 173 -5.33 5.98 -1.57
CA VAL A 173 -5.21 6.03 -0.12
C VAL A 173 -5.15 7.48 0.35
N PHE A 174 -5.94 7.81 1.35
CA PHE A 174 -5.84 9.02 2.14
C PHE A 174 -5.05 8.70 3.40
N VAL A 175 -3.98 9.45 3.65
CA VAL A 175 -3.11 9.23 4.81
C VAL A 175 -3.17 10.45 5.71
N TYR A 176 -3.46 10.24 6.98
CA TYR A 176 -3.32 11.23 8.02
C TYR A 176 -2.11 10.88 8.88
N ASN A 177 -1.13 11.77 8.92
CA ASN A 177 0.10 11.62 9.69
C ASN A 177 0.06 12.54 10.93
N PHE A 178 0.45 11.99 12.09
CA PHE A 178 0.46 12.63 13.41
C PHE A 178 1.58 12.08 14.32
#